data_AF-D3A169-F1
#
_entry.id   AF-D3A169-F1
#
_cell.length_a   1.000
_cell.length_b   1.000
_cell.length_c   1.000
_cell.angle_alpha   90.00
_cell.angle_beta   90.00
_cell.angle_gamma   90.00
#
_symmetry.space_group_name_H-M   'P 1'
#
loop_
_entity.id
_entity.type
_entity.pdbx_description
1 polymer ?
#
loop_
_entity_poly.entity_id
_entity_poly.type
_entity_poly.pdbx_seq_one_letter_code
_entity_poly.pdbx_strand_id
1 'polypeptide(L)'
;MSLNWEMTEQDFEDVKHLLPHSVVAMITVIGLEAAFHMVKVWGGTNYPISNRRRNTRQSRILHAQLVEDIGEEAAGRLERAYVGQPFLAIPRCWDAMRELRNR
;
A
#
# COMPACT_ATOMS: atom_id res chain seq x y z
N MET A 1 -16.21 -9.06 16.90
CA MET A 1 -14.91 -9.75 17.06
C MET A 1 -13.82 -8.78 16.65
N SER A 2 -13.29 -8.04 17.62
CA SER A 2 -12.15 -7.15 17.39
C SER A 2 -10.90 -8.02 17.31
N LEU A 3 -10.37 -8.21 16.10
CA LEU A 3 -9.07 -8.86 15.89
C LEU A 3 -7.99 -7.83 16.21
N ASN A 4 -7.45 -7.87 17.44
CA ASN A 4 -6.15 -7.28 17.76
C ASN A 4 -5.03 -8.20 17.24
N TRP A 5 -5.02 -8.45 15.91
CA TRP A 5 -3.89 -9.11 15.27
C TRP A 5 -3.03 -8.03 14.60
N GLU A 6 -1.85 -7.78 15.16
CA GLU A 6 -0.85 -6.96 14.51
C GLU A 6 0.00 -7.86 13.61
N MET A 7 -0.33 -7.90 12.32
CA MET A 7 0.58 -8.44 11.30
C MET A 7 1.87 -7.61 11.34
N THR A 8 3.03 -8.25 11.40
CA THR A 8 4.33 -7.58 11.31
C THR A 8 4.85 -7.54 9.87
N GLU A 9 5.91 -6.77 9.61
CA GLU A 9 6.59 -6.77 8.31
C GLU A 9 7.18 -8.15 7.97
N GLN A 10 7.73 -8.85 8.97
CA GLN A 10 8.27 -10.20 8.78
C GLN A 10 7.18 -11.20 8.42
N ASP A 11 6.04 -11.15 9.11
CA ASP A 11 4.88 -11.99 8.78
C ASP A 11 4.41 -11.75 7.34
N PHE A 12 4.47 -10.50 6.89
CA PHE A 12 4.06 -10.10 5.55
C PHE A 12 5.00 -10.64 4.45
N GLU A 13 6.30 -10.71 4.73
CA GLU A 13 7.27 -11.35 3.83
C GLU A 13 7.09 -12.88 3.82
N ASP A 14 6.83 -13.50 4.97
CA ASP A 14 6.64 -14.96 5.07
C ASP A 14 5.44 -15.47 4.26
N VAL A 15 4.40 -14.64 4.12
CA VAL A 15 3.19 -14.94 3.33
C VAL A 15 3.16 -14.26 1.97
N LYS A 16 4.30 -13.75 1.49
CA LYS A 16 4.40 -13.07 0.19
C LYS A 16 3.84 -13.86 -1.00
N HIS A 17 3.97 -15.18 -0.94
CA HIS A 17 3.43 -16.11 -1.93
C HIS A 17 1.89 -16.18 -1.96
N LEU A 18 1.22 -15.70 -0.93
CA LEU A 18 -0.25 -15.59 -0.83
C LEU A 18 -0.74 -14.16 -1.11
N LEU A 19 0.16 -13.20 -1.33
CA LEU A 19 -0.23 -11.83 -1.60
C LEU A 19 -0.80 -11.69 -3.01
N PRO A 20 -1.83 -10.85 -3.20
CA PRO A 20 -2.31 -10.52 -4.53
C PRO A 20 -1.20 -9.91 -5.41
N HIS A 21 -1.23 -10.19 -6.71
CA HIS A 21 -0.23 -9.67 -7.65
C HIS A 21 -0.05 -8.15 -7.57
N SER A 22 -1.12 -7.39 -7.31
CA SER A 22 -1.04 -5.93 -7.15
C SER A 22 -0.21 -5.51 -5.94
N VAL A 23 -0.23 -6.27 -4.86
CA VAL A 23 0.58 -6.02 -3.65
C VAL A 23 2.03 -6.41 -3.90
N VAL A 24 2.29 -7.53 -4.58
CA VAL A 24 3.65 -7.91 -5.00
C VAL A 24 4.27 -6.85 -5.92
N ALA A 25 3.49 -6.32 -6.86
CA ALA A 25 3.92 -5.21 -7.71
C ALA A 25 4.21 -3.95 -6.88
N MET A 26 3.37 -3.64 -5.89
CA MET A 26 3.59 -2.53 -4.97
C MET A 26 4.89 -2.68 -4.19
N ILE A 27 5.17 -3.87 -3.62
CA ILE A 27 6.44 -4.16 -2.94
C ILE A 27 7.64 -3.91 -3.87
N THR A 28 7.51 -4.28 -5.14
CA THR A 28 8.59 -4.07 -6.13
C THR A 28 8.83 -2.58 -6.42
N VAL A 29 7.78 -1.75 -6.34
CA VAL A 29 7.86 -0.30 -6.63
C VAL A 29 8.36 0.50 -5.42
N ILE A 30 7.77 0.26 -4.24
CA ILE A 30 7.99 1.09 -3.04
C ILE A 30 8.75 0.40 -1.91
N GLY A 31 9.11 -0.88 -2.07
CA GLY A 31 9.76 -1.67 -1.03
C GLY A 31 8.75 -2.36 -0.11
N LEU A 32 9.25 -3.30 0.68
CA LEU A 32 8.44 -4.14 1.58
C LEU A 32 7.78 -3.30 2.67
N GLU A 33 8.57 -2.55 3.44
CA GLU A 33 8.12 -1.70 4.55
C GLU A 33 6.97 -0.77 4.15
N ALA A 34 7.14 0.00 3.07
CA ALA A 34 6.14 0.94 2.60
C ALA A 34 4.87 0.24 2.09
N ALA A 35 5.01 -0.87 1.36
CA ALA A 35 3.86 -1.65 0.90
C ALA A 35 3.10 -2.30 2.06
N PHE A 36 3.83 -2.79 3.06
CA PHE A 36 3.27 -3.32 4.29
C PHE A 36 2.48 -2.24 5.05
N HIS A 37 3.03 -1.03 5.22
CA HIS A 37 2.31 0.10 5.81
C HIS A 37 1.00 0.41 5.07
N MET A 38 1.05 0.46 3.74
CA MET A 38 -0.14 0.68 2.90
C MET A 38 -1.20 -0.39 3.13
N VAL A 39 -0.83 -1.67 3.14
CA VAL A 39 -1.78 -2.77 3.40
C VAL A 39 -2.32 -2.73 4.82
N LYS A 40 -1.47 -2.46 5.82
CA LYS A 40 -1.84 -2.41 7.23
C LYS A 40 -2.84 -1.29 7.53
N VAL A 41 -2.63 -0.09 6.99
CA VAL A 41 -3.46 1.09 7.28
C VAL A 41 -4.64 1.19 6.32
N TRP A 42 -4.42 0.92 5.04
CA TRP A 42 -5.38 1.20 3.96
C TRP A 42 -5.99 -0.07 3.34
N GLY A 43 -5.71 -1.25 3.89
CA GLY A 43 -6.24 -2.52 3.39
C GLY A 43 -7.76 -2.54 3.24
N GLY A 44 -8.23 -2.83 2.03
CA GLY A 44 -9.65 -2.89 1.66
C GLY A 44 -10.23 -1.57 1.17
N THR A 45 -9.38 -0.58 0.90
CA THR A 45 -9.79 0.73 0.39
C THR A 45 -9.25 0.98 -1.02
N ASN A 46 -9.73 2.05 -1.64
CA ASN A 46 -9.15 2.63 -2.85
C ASN A 46 -8.40 3.90 -2.45
N TYR A 47 -7.07 3.81 -2.39
CA TYR A 47 -6.22 4.92 -1.98
C TYR A 47 -6.16 5.99 -3.09
N PRO A 48 -6.47 7.26 -2.81
CA PRO A 48 -6.40 8.32 -3.81
C PRO A 48 -4.95 8.69 -4.14
N ILE A 49 -4.56 8.59 -5.42
CA ILE A 49 -3.21 8.93 -5.87
C ILE A 49 -3.18 10.31 -6.51
N SER A 50 -2.13 11.07 -6.20
CA SER A 50 -1.92 12.38 -6.77
C SER A 50 -1.55 12.32 -8.25
N ASN A 51 -2.11 13.23 -9.06
CA ASN A 51 -1.65 13.44 -10.42
C ASN A 51 -0.72 14.65 -10.48
N ARG A 52 0.57 14.43 -10.17
CA ARG A 52 1.58 15.51 -10.12
C ARG A 52 1.66 16.33 -11.40
N ARG A 53 1.27 15.80 -12.57
CA ARG A 53 1.24 16.57 -13.84
C ARG A 53 0.22 17.69 -13.83
N ARG A 54 -0.90 17.54 -13.12
CA ARG A 54 -1.96 18.56 -13.06
C ARG A 54 -1.65 19.69 -12.08
N ASN A 55 -0.76 19.46 -11.11
CA ASN A 55 -0.31 20.44 -10.11
C ASN A 55 -1.46 21.25 -9.44
N THR A 56 -2.59 20.60 -9.19
CA THR A 56 -3.74 21.22 -8.51
C THR A 56 -3.54 21.24 -7.00
N ARG A 57 -4.31 22.07 -6.28
CA ARG A 57 -4.34 22.04 -4.80
C ARG A 57 -4.62 20.64 -4.26
N GLN A 58 -5.58 19.94 -4.87
CA GLN A 58 -5.91 18.56 -4.51
C GLN A 58 -4.73 17.61 -4.73
N SER A 59 -4.01 17.72 -5.85
CA SER A 59 -2.83 16.89 -6.10
C SER A 59 -1.72 17.13 -5.07
N ARG A 60 -1.53 18.36 -4.60
CA ARG A 60 -0.51 18.65 -3.56
C ARG A 60 -0.89 18.05 -2.21
N ILE A 61 -2.18 18.07 -1.87
CA ILE A 61 -2.69 17.47 -0.63
C ILE A 61 -2.52 15.94 -0.66
N LEU A 62 -2.93 15.30 -1.76
CA LEU A 62 -2.80 13.85 -1.92
C LEU A 62 -1.33 13.41 -1.91
N HIS A 63 -0.45 14.19 -2.53
CA HIS A 63 0.98 13.93 -2.49
C HIS A 63 1.52 14.04 -1.05
N ALA A 64 1.20 15.12 -0.33
CA ALA A 64 1.64 15.31 1.05
C ALA A 64 1.16 14.18 1.97
N GLN A 65 -0.08 13.71 1.81
CA GLN A 65 -0.61 12.56 2.56
C GLN A 65 0.18 11.28 2.25
N LEU A 66 0.48 11.02 0.97
CA LEU A 66 1.27 9.85 0.59
C LEU A 66 2.71 9.93 1.14
N VAL A 67 3.30 11.13 1.18
CA VAL A 67 4.62 11.35 1.78
C VAL A 67 4.60 11.11 3.29
N GLU A 68 3.52 11.51 3.97
CA GLU A 68 3.32 11.20 5.41
C GLU A 68 3.17 9.69 5.65
N ASP A 69 2.47 8.98 4.76
CA ASP A 69 2.24 7.54 4.88
C ASP A 69 3.50 6.70 4.60
N ILE A 70 4.27 7.00 3.55
CA ILE A 70 5.35 6.11 3.07
C ILE A 70 6.69 6.81 2.76
N GLY A 71 6.79 8.11 3.01
CA GLY A 71 7.99 8.91 2.74
C GLY A 71 8.10 9.39 1.28
N GLU A 72 8.88 10.46 1.09
CA GLU A 72 9.00 11.18 -0.19
C GLU A 72 9.46 10.29 -1.34
N GLU A 73 10.46 9.45 -1.10
CA GLU A 73 11.05 8.65 -2.16
C GLU A 73 10.07 7.58 -2.66
N ALA A 74 9.44 6.86 -1.73
CA ALA A 74 8.44 5.83 -2.04
C ALA A 74 7.20 6.44 -2.69
N ALA A 75 6.70 7.57 -2.17
CA ALA A 75 5.60 8.32 -2.76
C ALA A 75 5.89 8.67 -4.22
N GLY A 76 7.08 9.21 -4.49
CA GLY A 76 7.51 9.53 -5.85
C GLY A 76 7.60 8.32 -6.77
N ARG A 77 8.08 7.16 -6.28
CA ARG A 77 8.11 5.91 -7.07
C ARG A 77 6.69 5.41 -7.37
N LEU A 78 5.80 5.43 -6.38
CA LEU A 78 4.41 4.99 -6.54
C LEU A 78 3.66 5.84 -7.56
N GLU A 79 3.70 7.17 -7.42
CA GLU A 79 3.02 8.08 -8.34
C GLU A 79 3.52 7.95 -9.77
N ARG A 80 4.83 7.68 -9.96
CA ARG A 80 5.38 7.41 -11.30
C ARG A 80 4.89 6.06 -11.86
N ALA A 81 4.85 5.01 -11.06
CA ALA A 81 4.41 3.68 -11.48
C ALA A 81 2.92 3.64 -11.84
N TYR A 82 2.09 4.38 -11.11
CA TYR A 82 0.63 4.42 -11.27
C TYR A 82 0.13 5.71 -11.95
N VAL A 83 0.97 6.34 -12.78
CA VAL A 83 0.64 7.61 -13.45
C VAL A 83 -0.69 7.48 -14.21
N GLY A 84 -1.55 8.47 -14.04
CA GLY A 84 -2.85 8.52 -14.71
C GLY A 84 -3.96 7.70 -14.04
N GLN A 85 -3.65 6.89 -13.03
CA GLN A 85 -4.66 6.25 -12.20
C GLN A 85 -5.07 7.18 -11.05
N PRO A 86 -6.36 7.53 -10.91
CA PRO A 86 -6.83 8.39 -9.83
C PRO A 86 -6.87 7.67 -8.47
N PHE A 87 -6.95 6.34 -8.49
CA PHE A 87 -7.04 5.51 -7.30
C PHE A 87 -6.23 4.23 -7.46
N LEU A 88 -5.68 3.75 -6.35
CA LEU A 88 -5.00 2.46 -6.23
C LEU A 88 -5.78 1.58 -5.25
N ALA A 89 -6.27 0.44 -5.74
CA ALA A 89 -6.91 -0.55 -4.87
C ALA A 89 -5.86 -1.20 -3.97
N ILE A 90 -6.06 -1.13 -2.65
CA ILE A 90 -5.20 -1.76 -1.65
C ILE A 90 -5.94 -3.01 -1.13
N PRO A 91 -5.55 -4.24 -1.52
CA PRO A 91 -6.21 -5.45 -1.03
C PRO A 91 -5.99 -5.64 0.47
N ARG A 92 -6.96 -6.28 1.15
CA ARG A 92 -6.81 -6.70 2.55
C ARG A 92 -5.87 -7.89 2.75
N CYS A 93 -5.48 -8.59 1.68
CA CYS A 93 -4.66 -9.79 1.76
C CYS A 93 -5.29 -10.89 2.64
N TRP A 94 -6.59 -11.16 2.48
CA TRP A 94 -7.35 -12.11 3.30
C TRP A 94 -6.73 -13.51 3.38
N ASP A 95 -6.22 -14.06 2.27
CA ASP A 95 -5.61 -15.39 2.27
C ASP A 95 -4.31 -15.43 3.09
N ALA A 96 -3.46 -14.41 2.94
CA ALA A 96 -2.26 -14.22 3.76
C ALA A 96 -2.60 -14.05 5.25
N MET A 97 -3.59 -13.22 5.59
CA MET A 97 -4.03 -13.05 6.98
C MET A 97 -4.63 -14.34 7.57
N ARG A 98 -5.37 -15.11 6.76
CA ARG A 98 -5.94 -16.40 7.19
C ARG A 98 -4.85 -17.42 7.48
N GLU A 99 -3.82 -17.47 6.64
CA GLU A 99 -2.65 -18.33 6.86
C GLU A 99 -1.93 -17.99 8.16
N LEU A 100 -1.60 -16.71 8.38
CA LEU A 100 -0.93 -16.27 9.61
C LEU A 100 -1.73 -16.60 10.87
N ARG A 101 -3.06 -16.45 10.82
CA ARG A 101 -3.95 -16.79 11.94
C ARG A 101 -4.01 -18.29 12.23
N ASN A 102 -3.77 -19.13 11.23
CA ASN A 102 -3.88 -20.60 11.37
C ASN A 102 -2.55 -21.25 11.79
N ARG A 103 -1.47 -20.47 11.90
CA ARG A 103 -0.18 -20.90 12.47
C ARG A 103 -0.21 -20.78 13.99
#